data_AF-A0A2R6MDM6-F1
#
_entry.id   AF-A0A2R6MDM6-F1
#
_cell.length_a   1.000
_cell.length_b   1.000
_cell.length_c   1.000
_cell.angle_alpha   90.00
_cell.angle_beta   90.00
_cell.angle_gamma   90.00
#
_symmetry.space_group_name_H-M   'P 1'
#
loop_
_entity.id
_entity.type
_entity.pdbx_description
1 polymer ?
#
loop_
_entity_poly.entity_id
_entity_poly.type
_entity_poly.pdbx_seq_one_letter_code
_entity_poly.pdbx_strand_id
1 'polypeptide(L)'
;MTLDLRAVLVVVALLVAGCGAGPTQAPSDATPASTPPDATTANTVALADLSETERAAFRASQNETVAFGPPCADTYSDDVAEIFREHAYVRADDRYYEVTVTSTGGWEHPLEVFEPVTVASANASRVVPFESLSGRNRTAVDELLSGEYRSSYCSSPPAIFDGDVAISYQNETYRPQATIIADYPGSKLTTTPYER
;
A
#
# COMPACT_ATOMS: atom_id res chain seq x y z
N MET A 1 -37.96 -19.92 40.01
CA MET A 1 -37.84 -19.07 41.21
C MET A 1 -36.50 -19.39 41.84
N THR A 2 -35.75 -18.33 42.16
CA THR A 2 -34.54 -18.22 42.99
C THR A 2 -33.22 -18.88 42.55
N LEU A 3 -32.26 -17.99 42.28
CA LEU A 3 -30.80 -18.15 42.22
C LEU A 3 -30.20 -18.52 43.58
N ASP A 4 -29.02 -19.14 43.56
CA ASP A 4 -27.82 -18.81 44.38
C ASP A 4 -26.62 -19.49 43.69
N LEU A 5 -25.61 -18.85 43.09
CA LEU A 5 -24.64 -17.83 43.49
C LEU A 5 -23.61 -18.28 44.57
N ARG A 6 -22.40 -18.58 44.06
CA ARG A 6 -21.05 -18.58 44.68
C ARG A 6 -20.65 -19.79 45.56
N ALA A 7 -19.67 -20.54 45.07
CA ALA A 7 -18.39 -20.71 45.76
C ALA A 7 -17.31 -21.19 44.77
N VAL A 8 -16.27 -20.38 44.64
CA VAL A 8 -15.01 -20.70 43.96
C VAL A 8 -14.21 -21.63 44.86
N LEU A 9 -13.67 -22.73 44.31
CA LEU A 9 -12.45 -23.32 44.84
C LEU A 9 -11.72 -24.12 43.75
N VAL A 10 -10.63 -23.52 43.24
CA VAL A 10 -9.57 -24.19 42.48
C VAL A 10 -8.52 -24.61 43.48
N VAL A 11 -8.15 -25.90 43.54
CA VAL A 11 -6.75 -26.33 43.78
C VAL A 11 -6.53 -27.68 43.09
N VAL A 12 -5.49 -27.70 42.24
CA VAL A 12 -4.91 -28.82 41.51
C VAL A 12 -3.92 -29.58 42.39
N ALA A 13 -3.93 -30.92 42.34
CA ALA A 13 -2.75 -31.79 42.54
C ALA A 13 -3.09 -33.21 42.03
N LEU A 14 -2.70 -33.57 40.81
CA LEU A 14 -1.49 -34.37 40.52
C LEU A 14 -1.39 -35.65 41.35
N LEU A 15 -1.70 -36.78 40.72
CA LEU A 15 -1.07 -38.09 40.94
C LEU A 15 -1.59 -39.08 39.88
N VAL A 16 -0.94 -39.14 38.73
CA VAL A 16 -0.97 -40.35 37.89
C VAL A 16 0.46 -40.72 37.55
N ALA A 17 1.08 -41.48 38.45
CA ALA A 17 2.16 -42.37 38.09
C ALA A 17 1.52 -43.52 37.29
N GLY A 18 1.67 -43.46 35.97
CA GLY A 18 1.22 -44.49 35.03
C GLY A 18 2.29 -44.68 33.98
N CYS A 19 3.09 -45.72 34.17
CA CYS A 19 4.19 -46.14 33.31
C CYS A 19 3.66 -46.49 31.91
N GLY A 20 4.13 -45.79 30.89
CA GLY A 20 3.80 -46.05 29.49
C GLY A 20 4.88 -45.47 28.59
N ALA A 21 5.89 -46.28 28.30
CA ALA A 21 6.95 -45.96 27.36
C ALA A 21 6.38 -45.88 25.93
N GLY A 22 5.94 -44.70 25.53
CA GLY A 22 5.82 -44.32 24.12
C GLY A 22 7.15 -43.72 23.66
N PRO A 23 7.54 -43.87 22.38
CA PRO A 23 8.79 -43.28 21.90
C PRO A 23 8.76 -41.79 22.15
N THR A 24 9.67 -41.32 23.00
CA THR A 24 10.04 -39.91 23.10
C THR A 24 10.44 -39.49 21.69
N GLN A 25 9.61 -38.68 21.02
CA GLN A 25 10.07 -37.95 19.85
C GLN A 25 11.31 -37.18 20.31
N ALA A 26 12.46 -37.51 19.73
CA ALA A 26 13.64 -36.68 19.88
C ALA A 26 13.22 -35.23 19.57
N PRO A 27 13.76 -34.22 20.28
CA PRO A 27 13.59 -32.84 19.86
C PRO A 27 13.94 -32.80 18.37
N SER A 28 13.02 -32.35 17.53
CA SER A 28 13.35 -32.06 16.15
C SER A 28 14.54 -31.12 16.22
N ASP A 29 15.71 -31.57 15.78
CA ASP A 29 16.88 -30.72 15.59
C ASP A 29 16.44 -29.64 14.62
N ALA A 30 15.94 -28.52 15.14
CA ALA A 30 15.77 -27.31 14.38
C ALA A 30 17.19 -26.96 13.95
N THR A 31 17.50 -27.17 12.67
CA THR A 31 18.73 -26.70 12.07
C THR A 31 18.93 -25.27 12.55
N PRO A 32 20.04 -24.95 13.26
CA PRO A 32 20.26 -23.60 13.73
C PRO A 32 20.15 -22.69 12.52
N ALA A 33 19.25 -21.69 12.61
CA ALA A 33 19.05 -20.77 11.51
C ALA A 33 20.41 -20.16 11.16
N SER A 34 20.88 -20.41 9.94
CA SER A 34 22.17 -19.89 9.53
C SER A 34 22.08 -18.38 9.49
N THR A 35 22.93 -17.69 10.24
CA THR A 35 23.12 -16.26 10.06
C THR A 35 23.68 -16.01 8.65
N PRO A 36 23.08 -15.13 7.83
CA PRO A 36 23.65 -14.74 6.55
C PRO A 36 25.06 -14.18 6.74
N PRO A 37 26.04 -14.54 5.88
CA PRO A 37 27.45 -14.14 6.07
C PRO A 37 27.69 -12.62 5.96
N ASP A 38 26.77 -11.91 5.32
CA ASP A 38 26.75 -10.47 5.10
C ASP A 38 25.74 -9.73 6.02
N ALA A 39 25.07 -10.44 6.93
CA ALA A 39 24.27 -9.81 7.96
C ALA A 39 25.16 -9.07 8.96
N THR A 40 24.83 -7.81 9.20
CA THR A 40 25.47 -6.89 10.13
C THR A 40 24.40 -6.20 10.97
N THR A 41 24.77 -5.60 12.11
CA THR A 41 23.84 -4.78 12.89
C THR A 41 23.27 -3.60 12.10
N ALA A 42 23.98 -3.10 11.09
CA ALA A 42 23.55 -1.93 10.32
C ALA A 42 22.57 -2.25 9.18
N ASN A 43 22.60 -3.48 8.63
CA ASN A 43 21.70 -3.91 7.55
C ASN A 43 20.69 -4.98 8.01
N THR A 44 20.58 -5.21 9.32
CA THR A 44 19.62 -6.14 9.92
C THR A 44 18.79 -5.43 10.97
N VAL A 45 17.46 -5.50 10.85
CA VAL A 45 16.52 -5.01 11.85
C VAL A 45 15.85 -6.18 12.57
N ALA A 46 15.66 -6.09 13.90
CA ALA A 46 14.90 -7.11 14.62
C ALA A 46 13.40 -6.85 14.46
N LEU A 47 12.61 -7.92 14.27
CA LEU A 47 11.15 -7.80 14.14
C LEU A 47 10.50 -7.11 15.33
N ALA A 48 11.07 -7.24 16.53
CA ALA A 48 10.57 -6.60 17.74
C ALA A 48 10.75 -5.08 17.76
N ASP A 49 11.70 -4.56 16.99
CA ASP A 49 12.02 -3.13 16.90
C ASP A 49 11.20 -2.42 15.82
N LEU A 50 10.52 -3.18 14.95
CA LEU A 50 9.60 -2.65 13.94
C LEU A 50 8.29 -2.14 14.57
N SER A 51 7.72 -1.10 13.96
CA SER A 51 6.39 -0.59 14.33
C SER A 51 5.30 -1.64 14.11
N GLU A 52 4.11 -1.44 14.67
CA GLU A 52 2.99 -2.38 14.48
C GLU A 52 2.64 -2.57 12.98
N THR A 53 2.62 -1.47 12.23
CA THR A 53 2.34 -1.49 10.78
C THR A 53 3.44 -2.18 9.99
N GLU A 54 4.71 -1.91 10.29
CA GLU A 54 5.85 -2.59 9.65
C GLU A 54 5.86 -4.09 9.93
N ARG A 55 5.58 -4.49 11.19
CA ARG A 55 5.45 -5.91 11.54
C ARG A 55 4.31 -6.58 10.77
N ALA A 56 3.20 -5.88 10.56
CA ALA A 56 2.08 -6.39 9.78
C ALA A 56 2.48 -6.58 8.30
N ALA A 57 3.11 -5.58 7.69
CA ALA A 57 3.61 -5.66 6.31
C ALA A 57 4.63 -6.80 6.14
N PHE A 58 5.59 -6.92 7.06
CA PHE A 58 6.54 -8.02 7.07
C PHE A 58 5.86 -9.39 7.15
N ARG A 59 4.92 -9.57 8.09
CA ARG A 59 4.19 -10.85 8.24
C ARG A 59 3.35 -11.19 7.01
N ALA A 60 2.68 -10.21 6.41
CA ALA A 60 1.96 -10.41 5.15
C ALA A 60 2.93 -10.85 4.03
N SER A 61 4.11 -10.21 3.98
CA SER A 61 5.11 -10.49 2.95
C SER A 61 5.79 -11.86 3.02
N GLN A 62 5.52 -12.63 4.08
CA GLN A 62 5.97 -14.02 4.19
C GLN A 62 5.11 -14.99 3.38
N ASN A 63 3.88 -14.60 3.03
CA ASN A 63 2.94 -15.43 2.27
C ASN A 63 2.77 -14.94 0.82
N GLU A 64 2.96 -13.63 0.58
CA GLU A 64 2.74 -12.99 -0.72
C GLU A 64 3.64 -11.77 -0.90
N THR A 65 3.64 -11.15 -2.08
CA THR A 65 4.29 -9.86 -2.28
C THR A 65 3.37 -8.74 -1.79
N VAL A 66 3.86 -7.90 -0.90
CA VAL A 66 3.10 -6.79 -0.30
C VAL A 66 3.35 -5.50 -1.07
N ALA A 67 2.29 -4.83 -1.51
CA ALA A 67 2.38 -3.54 -2.18
C ALA A 67 2.33 -2.37 -1.18
N PHE A 68 2.99 -1.28 -1.56
CA PHE A 68 2.92 0.03 -0.90
C PHE A 68 2.50 1.08 -1.92
N GLY A 69 1.62 1.98 -1.52
CA GLY A 69 0.99 2.95 -2.41
C GLY A 69 0.42 4.17 -1.68
N PRO A 70 -0.33 5.01 -2.40
CA PRO A 70 -0.92 6.21 -1.81
C PRO A 70 -2.02 5.87 -0.80
N PRO A 71 -2.46 6.83 0.04
CA PRO A 71 -3.49 6.59 1.08
C PRO A 71 -4.85 6.07 0.59
N CYS A 72 -5.13 6.20 -0.70
CA CYS A 72 -6.35 5.72 -1.35
C CYS A 72 -6.22 4.30 -1.92
N ALA A 73 -5.00 3.76 -2.00
CA ALA A 73 -4.80 2.38 -2.38
C ALA A 73 -5.14 1.48 -1.18
N ASP A 74 -5.67 0.29 -1.46
CA ASP A 74 -5.91 -0.75 -0.45
C ASP A 74 -4.60 -1.48 -0.13
N THR A 75 -3.60 -0.71 0.32
CA THR A 75 -2.21 -1.13 0.53
C THR A 75 -1.60 -0.41 1.74
N TYR A 76 -0.34 -0.71 2.07
CA TYR A 76 0.41 0.05 3.07
C TYR A 76 0.94 1.37 2.48
N SER A 77 1.18 2.38 3.32
CA SER A 77 1.84 3.63 2.89
C SER A 77 3.29 3.36 2.46
N ASP A 78 3.79 4.06 1.44
CA ASP A 78 5.18 3.92 0.98
C ASP A 78 6.22 4.26 2.06
N ASP A 79 5.87 5.11 3.04
CA ASP A 79 6.74 5.38 4.21
C ASP A 79 7.07 4.12 5.01
N VAL A 80 6.17 3.12 5.02
CA VAL A 80 6.39 1.83 5.70
C VAL A 80 7.47 1.01 4.98
N ALA A 81 7.67 1.23 3.68
CA ALA A 81 8.68 0.51 2.91
C ALA A 81 10.11 0.98 3.23
N GLU A 82 10.30 2.20 3.74
CA GLU A 82 11.64 2.79 3.98
C GLU A 82 12.52 1.91 4.88
N ILE A 83 11.98 1.42 6.00
CA ILE A 83 12.77 0.57 6.91
C ILE A 83 13.28 -0.70 6.21
N PHE A 84 12.51 -1.24 5.25
CA PHE A 84 12.87 -2.41 4.47
C PHE A 84 13.77 -2.08 3.27
N ARG A 85 13.90 -0.81 2.87
CA ARG A 85 14.91 -0.34 1.90
C ARG A 85 16.27 -0.18 2.56
N GLU A 86 16.30 0.25 3.82
CA GLU A 86 17.52 0.48 4.59
C GLU A 86 18.19 -0.81 5.08
N HIS A 87 17.42 -1.88 5.24
CA HIS A 87 17.90 -3.15 5.78
C HIS A 87 17.80 -4.25 4.73
N ALA A 88 18.82 -5.10 4.64
CA ALA A 88 18.82 -6.28 3.78
C ALA A 88 18.13 -7.48 4.46
N TYR A 89 18.04 -7.46 5.79
CA TYR A 89 17.53 -8.57 6.58
C TYR A 89 16.58 -8.12 7.70
N VAL A 90 15.56 -8.93 7.96
CA VAL A 90 14.76 -8.88 9.19
C VAL A 90 15.03 -10.14 10.01
N ARG A 91 15.34 -9.98 11.30
CA ARG A 91 15.50 -11.10 12.24
C ARG A 91 14.22 -11.33 13.03
N ALA A 92 13.62 -12.51 12.90
CA ALA A 92 12.41 -12.91 13.60
C ALA A 92 12.51 -14.36 14.11
N ASP A 93 12.17 -14.60 15.37
CA ASP A 93 12.19 -15.93 16.00
C ASP A 93 13.51 -16.70 15.76
N ASP A 94 14.63 -15.98 15.97
CA ASP A 94 16.00 -16.44 15.72
C ASP A 94 16.30 -16.88 14.28
N ARG A 95 15.45 -16.52 13.31
CA ARG A 95 15.65 -16.70 11.87
C ARG A 95 15.90 -15.37 11.17
N TYR A 96 16.64 -15.42 10.07
CA TYR A 96 16.84 -14.29 9.17
C TYR A 96 15.94 -14.41 7.96
N TYR A 97 15.37 -13.30 7.52
CA TYR A 97 14.60 -13.16 6.31
C TYR A 97 15.28 -12.12 5.44
N GLU A 98 15.66 -12.49 4.23
CA GLU A 98 16.10 -11.54 3.22
C GLU A 98 14.90 -10.71 2.78
N VAL A 99 15.06 -9.39 2.74
CA VAL A 99 14.02 -8.47 2.31
C VAL A 99 14.41 -7.82 0.99
N THR A 100 13.44 -7.66 0.11
CA THR A 100 13.64 -6.99 -1.17
C THR A 100 12.49 -6.03 -1.40
N VAL A 101 12.81 -4.74 -1.52
CA VAL A 101 11.87 -3.71 -1.95
C VAL A 101 12.14 -3.36 -3.40
N THR A 102 11.15 -3.56 -4.26
CA THR A 102 11.23 -3.19 -5.68
C THR A 102 10.27 -2.03 -5.97
N SER A 103 10.71 -1.06 -6.76
CA SER A 103 9.80 -0.01 -7.26
C SER A 103 8.92 -0.58 -8.37
N THR A 104 7.64 -0.23 -8.36
CA THR A 104 6.67 -0.73 -9.35
C THR A 104 6.66 0.08 -10.65
N GLY A 105 7.22 1.31 -10.64
CA GLY A 105 7.44 2.14 -11.84
C GLY A 105 6.22 2.31 -12.76
N GLY A 106 4.99 2.23 -12.23
CA GLY A 106 3.77 2.12 -13.02
C GLY A 106 2.75 3.24 -12.81
N TRP A 107 1.91 3.44 -13.82
CA TRP A 107 0.82 4.42 -13.92
C TRP A 107 -0.43 4.09 -13.08
N GLU A 108 -0.31 3.32 -12.00
CA GLU A 108 -1.48 2.89 -11.23
C GLU A 108 -2.13 4.06 -10.48
N HIS A 109 -1.35 5.09 -10.18
CA HIS A 109 -1.77 6.31 -9.52
C HIS A 109 -1.06 7.51 -10.14
N PRO A 110 -1.48 7.98 -11.33
CA PRO A 110 -0.85 9.12 -11.99
C PRO A 110 -1.37 10.44 -11.42
N LEU A 111 -0.49 11.44 -11.38
CA LEU A 111 -0.85 12.83 -11.24
C LEU A 111 -0.76 13.50 -12.60
N GLU A 112 -1.90 14.03 -13.02
CA GLU A 112 -2.11 14.62 -14.32
C GLU A 112 -2.31 16.13 -14.17
N VAL A 113 -1.75 16.88 -15.11
CA VAL A 113 -2.03 18.31 -15.30
C VAL A 113 -2.81 18.46 -16.58
N PHE A 114 -3.88 19.23 -16.53
CA PHE A 114 -4.69 19.59 -17.67
C PHE A 114 -4.50 21.06 -17.96
N GLU A 115 -4.18 21.37 -19.22
CA GLU A 115 -4.12 22.74 -19.72
C GLU A 115 -5.30 23.00 -20.67
N PRO A 116 -5.86 24.22 -20.69
CA PRO A 116 -6.92 24.57 -21.64
C PRO A 116 -6.32 24.80 -23.02
N VAL A 117 -6.72 24.00 -24.00
CA VAL A 117 -6.31 24.20 -25.39
C VAL A 117 -7.48 24.67 -26.23
N THR A 118 -7.34 25.83 -26.86
CA THR A 118 -8.37 26.35 -27.77
C THR A 118 -8.46 25.46 -29.00
N VAL A 119 -9.68 25.02 -29.32
CA VAL A 119 -9.99 24.17 -30.47
C VAL A 119 -11.15 24.74 -31.27
N ALA A 120 -11.19 24.44 -32.57
CA ALA A 120 -12.37 24.73 -33.37
C ALA A 120 -13.52 23.81 -32.93
N SER A 121 -14.73 24.36 -32.74
CA SER A 121 -15.89 23.59 -32.28
C SER A 121 -16.25 22.42 -33.21
N ALA A 122 -15.95 22.54 -34.50
CA ALA A 122 -16.16 21.47 -35.50
C ALA A 122 -15.25 20.24 -35.29
N ASN A 123 -14.17 20.38 -34.51
CA ASN A 123 -13.24 19.31 -34.20
C ASN A 123 -13.59 18.57 -32.90
N ALA A 124 -14.65 18.97 -32.21
CA ALA A 124 -15.10 18.34 -30.98
C ALA A 124 -16.28 17.39 -31.26
N SER A 125 -16.25 16.20 -30.67
CA SER A 125 -17.38 15.25 -30.74
C SER A 125 -18.62 15.79 -30.01
N ARG A 126 -18.39 16.63 -28.99
CA ARG A 126 -19.41 17.26 -28.18
C ARG A 126 -18.89 18.58 -27.63
N VAL A 127 -19.73 19.62 -27.69
CA VAL A 127 -19.46 20.91 -27.06
C VAL A 127 -20.45 21.12 -25.91
N VAL A 128 -19.95 21.44 -24.72
CA VAL A 128 -20.74 21.70 -23.53
C VAL A 128 -20.52 23.15 -23.09
N PRO A 129 -21.58 23.97 -22.93
CA PRO A 129 -21.41 25.33 -22.44
C PRO A 129 -21.04 25.32 -20.96
N PHE A 130 -20.05 26.13 -20.57
CA PHE A 130 -19.59 26.26 -19.18
C PHE A 130 -20.73 26.52 -18.20
N GLU A 131 -21.69 27.38 -18.58
CA GLU A 131 -22.83 27.73 -17.72
C GLU A 131 -23.78 26.57 -17.42
N SER A 132 -23.74 25.49 -18.23
CA SER A 132 -24.51 24.27 -17.97
C SER A 132 -23.81 23.30 -17.02
N LEU A 133 -22.55 23.56 -16.68
CA LEU A 133 -21.80 22.76 -15.73
C LEU A 133 -22.28 23.06 -14.31
N SER A 134 -22.30 22.02 -13.49
CA SER A 134 -22.68 22.12 -12.08
C SER A 134 -21.67 21.40 -11.19
N GLY A 135 -21.63 21.80 -9.93
CA GLY A 135 -20.80 21.18 -8.88
C GLY A 135 -19.34 21.03 -9.29
N ARG A 136 -18.80 19.81 -9.07
CA ARG A 136 -17.39 19.46 -9.30
C ARG A 136 -16.89 19.80 -10.70
N ASN A 137 -17.71 19.62 -11.75
CA ASN A 137 -17.29 19.90 -13.12
C ASN A 137 -17.13 21.41 -13.36
N ARG A 138 -18.01 22.24 -12.78
CA ARG A 138 -17.89 23.70 -12.92
C ARG A 138 -16.64 24.21 -12.23
N THR A 139 -16.38 23.76 -11.00
CA THR A 139 -15.18 24.14 -10.25
C THR A 139 -13.90 23.74 -10.96
N ALA A 140 -13.80 22.49 -11.42
CA ALA A 140 -12.59 22.02 -12.10
C ALA A 140 -12.35 22.76 -13.42
N VAL A 141 -13.40 23.07 -14.18
CA VAL A 141 -13.28 23.86 -15.42
C VAL A 141 -12.89 25.31 -15.12
N ASP A 142 -13.39 25.90 -14.04
CA ASP A 142 -13.00 27.25 -13.59
C ASP A 142 -11.51 27.31 -13.23
N GLU A 143 -11.01 26.28 -12.54
CA GLU A 143 -9.57 26.10 -12.25
C GLU A 143 -8.75 25.94 -13.53
N LEU A 144 -9.18 25.03 -14.43
CA LEU A 144 -8.55 24.81 -15.72
C LEU A 144 -8.43 26.11 -16.53
N LEU A 145 -9.52 26.88 -16.65
CA LEU A 145 -9.56 28.13 -17.41
C LEU A 145 -8.76 29.26 -16.73
N SER A 146 -8.46 29.13 -15.44
CA SER A 146 -7.56 30.04 -14.72
C SER A 146 -6.07 29.75 -14.99
N GLY A 147 -5.76 28.64 -15.65
CA GLY A 147 -4.42 28.32 -16.15
C GLY A 147 -4.20 26.82 -16.31
N GLU A 148 -4.43 26.05 -15.26
CA GLU A 148 -4.27 24.60 -15.26
C GLU A 148 -5.16 23.95 -14.20
N TYR A 149 -5.55 22.70 -14.44
CA TYR A 149 -6.11 21.83 -13.40
C TYR A 149 -5.13 20.72 -13.07
N ARG A 150 -4.91 20.47 -11.78
CA ARG A 150 -4.07 19.36 -11.30
C ARG A 150 -4.94 18.31 -10.62
N SER A 151 -4.81 17.05 -11.06
CA SER A 151 -5.42 15.93 -10.36
C SER A 151 -4.66 15.60 -9.07
N SER A 152 -5.20 14.69 -8.27
CA SER A 152 -4.48 14.08 -7.15
C SER A 152 -4.27 12.60 -7.43
N TYR A 153 -3.22 12.00 -6.85
CA TYR A 153 -2.97 10.56 -6.93
C TYR A 153 -4.16 9.69 -6.47
N CYS A 154 -5.07 10.28 -5.69
CA CYS A 154 -6.21 9.60 -5.09
C CYS A 154 -7.56 9.97 -5.68
N SER A 155 -7.58 10.75 -6.76
CA SER A 155 -8.81 11.14 -7.41
C SER A 155 -8.61 11.25 -8.90
N SER A 156 -9.37 10.47 -9.66
CA SER A 156 -9.46 10.69 -11.10
C SER A 156 -9.93 12.12 -11.39
N PRO A 157 -9.44 12.74 -12.47
CA PRO A 157 -9.98 13.98 -12.98
C PRO A 157 -11.51 13.89 -13.17
N PRO A 158 -12.23 15.03 -13.17
CA PRO A 158 -13.65 15.00 -13.51
C PRO A 158 -13.83 14.48 -14.94
N ALA A 159 -14.82 13.62 -15.17
CA ALA A 159 -15.06 12.95 -16.45
C ALA A 159 -15.29 13.91 -17.65
N ILE A 160 -15.52 15.21 -17.39
CA ILE A 160 -15.55 16.22 -18.46
C ILE A 160 -14.18 16.47 -19.10
N PHE A 161 -13.10 16.05 -18.44
CA PHE A 161 -11.74 16.12 -18.94
C PHE A 161 -11.32 14.89 -19.76
N ASP A 162 -12.17 13.87 -19.78
CA ASP A 162 -11.92 12.67 -20.57
C ASP A 162 -12.35 12.87 -22.03
N GLY A 163 -11.43 12.58 -22.95
CA GLY A 163 -11.72 12.42 -24.37
C GLY A 163 -11.96 13.71 -25.16
N ASP A 164 -12.95 13.69 -26.05
CA ASP A 164 -13.21 14.72 -27.08
C ASP A 164 -14.34 15.70 -26.70
N VAL A 165 -14.60 15.88 -25.39
CA VAL A 165 -15.53 16.89 -24.92
C VAL A 165 -14.84 18.25 -24.89
N ALA A 166 -15.42 19.22 -25.59
CA ALA A 166 -14.96 20.60 -25.54
C ALA A 166 -15.92 21.48 -24.74
N ILE A 167 -15.38 22.50 -24.09
CA ILE A 167 -16.08 23.42 -23.20
C ILE A 167 -16.17 24.77 -23.91
N SER A 168 -17.39 25.28 -24.09
CA SER A 168 -17.61 26.62 -24.61
C SER A 168 -17.62 27.65 -23.47
N TYR A 169 -16.77 28.67 -23.57
CA TYR A 169 -16.67 29.76 -22.60
C TYR A 169 -16.20 31.05 -23.29
N GLN A 170 -16.85 32.19 -23.00
CA GLN A 170 -16.50 33.52 -23.54
C GLN A 170 -16.24 33.58 -25.07
N ASN A 171 -17.08 32.92 -25.88
CA ASN A 171 -16.97 32.78 -27.34
C ASN A 171 -15.80 31.93 -27.85
N GLU A 172 -15.04 31.30 -26.97
CA GLU A 172 -14.02 30.31 -27.31
C GLU A 172 -14.51 28.89 -26.95
N THR A 173 -13.81 27.90 -27.49
CA THR A 173 -14.03 26.48 -27.19
C THR A 173 -12.70 25.88 -26.77
N TYR A 174 -12.66 25.30 -25.57
CA TYR A 174 -11.47 24.74 -24.97
C TYR A 174 -11.61 23.23 -24.83
N ARG A 175 -10.53 22.49 -25.07
CA ARG A 175 -10.42 21.09 -24.69
C ARG A 175 -9.35 20.96 -23.61
N PRO A 176 -9.65 20.31 -22.48
CA PRO A 176 -8.64 19.93 -21.50
C PRO A 176 -7.63 18.98 -22.17
N GLN A 177 -6.34 19.34 -22.13
CA GLN A 177 -5.28 18.47 -22.62
C GLN A 177 -4.47 17.94 -21.44
N ALA A 178 -4.54 16.63 -21.22
CA ALA A 178 -3.78 15.96 -20.16
C ALA A 178 -2.30 15.85 -20.52
N THR A 179 -1.44 16.16 -19.56
CA THR A 179 -0.04 15.74 -19.52
C THR A 179 0.19 15.04 -18.20
N ILE A 180 0.71 13.82 -18.24
CA ILE A 180 1.08 13.11 -17.01
C ILE A 180 2.45 13.63 -16.57
N ILE A 181 2.54 14.08 -15.33
CA ILE A 181 3.77 14.73 -14.83
C ILE A 181 4.49 13.90 -13.77
N ALA A 182 3.77 12.99 -13.10
CA ALA A 182 4.35 12.08 -12.13
C ALA A 182 3.41 10.88 -11.91
N ASP A 183 3.98 9.75 -11.51
CA ASP A 183 3.26 8.64 -10.90
C ASP A 183 3.58 8.57 -9.42
N TYR A 184 2.66 8.03 -8.63
CA TYR A 184 2.97 7.73 -7.24
C TYR A 184 4.10 6.69 -7.21
N PRO A 185 5.18 6.90 -6.43
CA PRO A 185 6.27 5.94 -6.31
C PRO A 185 5.77 4.72 -5.54
N GLY A 186 5.15 3.78 -6.25
CA GLY A 186 4.72 2.51 -5.67
C GLY A 186 5.91 1.57 -5.47
N SER A 187 5.80 0.73 -4.44
CA SER A 187 6.83 -0.25 -4.11
C SER A 187 6.23 -1.59 -3.71
N LYS A 188 7.04 -2.65 -3.76
CA LYS A 188 6.65 -4.00 -3.39
C LYS A 188 7.71 -4.65 -2.52
N LEU A 189 7.30 -5.19 -1.37
CA LEU A 189 8.12 -5.98 -0.45
C LEU A 189 7.90 -7.46 -0.71
N THR A 190 9.01 -8.17 -0.88
CA THR A 190 9.07 -9.63 -0.81
C THR A 190 10.03 -10.02 0.32
N THR A 191 9.68 -11.06 1.07
CA THR A 191 10.57 -11.62 2.09
C THR A 191 10.79 -13.11 1.85
N THR A 192 12.04 -13.55 2.00
CA THR A 192 12.41 -14.94 1.81
C THR A 192 13.15 -15.44 3.05
N PRO A 193 12.72 -16.55 3.69
CA PRO A 193 13.49 -17.15 4.76
C PRO A 193 14.91 -17.48 4.26
N TYR A 194 15.93 -17.07 5.01
CA TYR A 194 17.29 -17.44 4.69
C TYR A 194 17.53 -18.89 5.14
N GLU A 195 17.67 -19.78 4.17
CA GLU A 195 17.96 -21.20 4.36
C GLU A 195 19.22 -21.52 3.53
N ARG A 196 20.37 -21.63 4.19
CA ARG A 196 21.61 -22.16 3.58
C ARG A 196 22.03 -23.43 4.27
#